data_AF-A0A7C8YTS1-F1
#
_entry.id   AF-A0A7C8YTS1-F1
#
_cell.length_a   1.000
_cell.length_b   1.000
_cell.length_c   1.000
_cell.angle_alpha   90.00
_cell.angle_beta   90.00
_cell.angle_gamma   90.00
#
_symmetry.space_group_name_H-M   'P 1'
#
loop_
_entity.id
_entity.type
_entity.pdbx_description
1 polymer ?
#
loop_
_entity_poly.entity_id
_entity_poly.type
_entity_poly.pdbx_seq_one_letter_code
_entity_poly.pdbx_strand_id
1 'polypeptide(L)'
;ADTEKIFYGLDDIRNASDIIIVEGEIDKLAMEEAGFLNCVSVPDGAPPKISSKDVPAPDQDTKYQYLWNCKEYFEKASRIILATDGDPPGQALAEELARRLGRERCWRVKWPK
;
A
#
# COMPACT_ATOMS: atom_id res chain seq x y z
N ALA A 1 -8.32 15.05 -16.18
CA ALA A 1 -6.95 15.27 -15.70
C ALA A 1 -6.14 14.07 -16.15
N ASP A 2 -5.09 14.30 -16.94
CA ASP A 2 -4.34 13.27 -17.67
C ASP A 2 -3.10 12.86 -16.85
N THR A 3 -3.33 12.51 -15.58
CA THR A 3 -2.27 12.26 -14.60
C THR A 3 -2.46 10.88 -14.00
N GLU A 4 -1.38 10.09 -13.96
CA GLU A 4 -1.39 8.77 -13.39
C GLU A 4 -1.54 8.83 -11.87
N LYS A 5 -2.34 7.91 -11.33
CA LYS A 5 -2.47 7.73 -9.89
C LYS A 5 -1.30 6.91 -9.38
N ILE A 6 -0.56 7.42 -8.39
CA ILE A 6 0.63 6.81 -7.80
C ILE A 6 0.61 6.91 -6.28
N PHE A 7 1.52 6.24 -5.61
CA PHE A 7 1.76 6.40 -4.17
C PHE A 7 2.42 7.74 -3.84
N TYR A 8 2.14 8.28 -2.66
CA TYR A 8 2.92 9.37 -2.09
C TYR A 8 4.21 8.82 -1.45
N GLY A 9 5.36 9.43 -1.75
CA GLY A 9 6.69 8.97 -1.27
C GLY A 9 7.39 7.93 -2.14
N LEU A 10 7.04 7.80 -3.43
CA LEU A 10 7.51 6.70 -4.27
C LEU A 10 9.05 6.62 -4.44
N ASP A 11 9.74 7.78 -4.40
CA ASP A 11 11.20 7.82 -4.47
C ASP A 11 11.88 7.14 -3.27
N ASP A 12 11.20 7.11 -2.12
CA ASP A 12 11.70 6.57 -0.85
C ASP A 12 11.84 5.03 -0.89
N ILE A 13 11.18 4.37 -1.85
CA ILE A 13 11.14 2.90 -1.96
C ILE A 13 11.90 2.33 -3.16
N ARG A 14 12.47 3.15 -4.05
CA ARG A 14 13.04 2.74 -5.36
C ARG A 14 14.05 1.58 -5.30
N ASN A 15 14.71 1.35 -4.16
CA ASN A 15 15.62 0.22 -3.96
C ASN A 15 15.48 -0.44 -2.58
N ALA A 16 14.34 -0.24 -1.91
CA ALA A 16 14.13 -0.77 -0.57
C ALA A 16 13.80 -2.27 -0.62
N SER A 17 14.42 -3.05 0.27
CA SER A 17 14.09 -4.47 0.45
C SER A 17 12.84 -4.65 1.31
N ASP A 18 12.68 -3.76 2.30
CA ASP A 18 11.50 -3.63 3.14
C ASP A 18 10.73 -2.39 2.71
N ILE A 19 9.42 -2.48 2.53
CA ILE A 19 8.56 -1.33 2.21
C ILE A 19 7.42 -1.28 3.22
N ILE A 20 7.11 -0.09 3.72
CA ILE A 20 5.95 0.16 4.57
C ILE A 20 4.88 0.89 3.75
N ILE A 21 3.65 0.40 3.80
CA ILE A 21 2.49 1.06 3.21
C ILE A 21 1.55 1.48 4.34
N VAL A 22 1.28 2.77 4.43
CA VAL A 22 0.31 3.39 5.35
C VAL A 22 -0.90 3.93 4.58
N GLU A 23 -1.94 4.35 5.30
CA GLU A 23 -3.19 4.80 4.68
C GLU A 23 -3.14 6.25 4.24
N GLY A 24 -2.69 7.18 5.09
CA GLY A 24 -2.67 8.62 4.80
C GLY A 24 -1.27 9.23 4.68
N GLU A 25 -1.19 10.40 4.06
CA GLU A 25 0.08 11.14 3.93
C GLU A 25 0.67 11.54 5.29
N ILE A 26 -0.18 11.87 6.27
CA ILE A 26 0.26 12.22 7.64
C ILE A 26 0.95 11.02 8.30
N ASP A 27 0.44 9.81 8.11
CA ASP A 27 1.07 8.61 8.65
C ASP A 27 2.43 8.38 8.01
N LYS A 28 2.58 8.64 6.71
CA LYS A 28 3.88 8.52 6.02
C LYS A 28 4.88 9.49 6.64
N LEU A 29 4.48 10.74 6.85
CA LEU A 29 5.33 11.73 7.51
C LEU A 29 5.67 11.31 8.95
N ALA A 30 4.72 10.75 9.70
CA ALA A 30 4.97 10.24 11.05
C ALA A 30 5.97 9.07 11.06
N MET A 31 5.94 8.19 10.05
CA MET A 31 6.92 7.13 9.86
C MET A 31 8.32 7.70 9.58
N GLU A 32 8.43 8.75 8.76
CA GLU A 32 9.69 9.43 8.50
C GLU A 32 10.27 10.11 9.75
N GLU A 33 9.43 10.82 10.51
CA GLU A 33 9.81 11.42 11.79
C GLU A 33 10.30 10.37 12.80
N ALA A 34 9.74 9.15 12.74
CA ALA A 34 10.18 8.01 13.54
C ALA A 34 11.44 7.30 12.97
N GLY A 35 11.99 7.77 11.85
CA GLY A 35 13.21 7.22 11.22
C GLY A 35 12.98 6.10 10.20
N PHE A 36 11.72 5.84 9.82
CA PHE A 36 11.37 4.86 8.79
C PHE A 36 11.22 5.54 7.43
N LEU A 37 12.33 5.59 6.68
CA LEU A 37 12.43 6.28 5.39
C LEU A 37 12.03 5.42 4.19
N ASN A 38 11.46 4.24 4.41
CA ASN A 38 11.06 3.29 3.37
C ASN A 38 9.53 3.13 3.34
N CYS A 39 8.81 4.26 3.40
CA CYS A 39 7.37 4.31 3.62
C CYS A 39 6.65 5.08 2.49
N VAL A 40 5.50 4.56 2.08
CA VAL A 40 4.58 5.21 1.12
C VAL A 40 3.15 5.21 1.66
N SER A 41 2.32 6.17 1.25
CA SER A 41 0.89 6.15 1.52
C SER A 41 0.07 5.92 0.25
N VAL A 42 -1.09 5.27 0.41
CA VAL A 42 -2.04 5.08 -0.71
C VAL A 42 -2.73 6.41 -1.07
N PRO A 43 -3.11 6.61 -2.34
CA PRO A 43 -3.69 7.88 -2.79
C PRO A 43 -5.19 8.07 -2.49
N ASP A 44 -5.94 7.01 -2.19
CA ASP A 44 -7.41 7.04 -2.04
C ASP A 44 -7.93 6.56 -0.68
N GLY A 45 -7.03 6.34 0.29
CA GLY A 45 -7.38 5.73 1.58
C GLY A 45 -8.03 4.35 1.46
N ALA A 46 -8.73 3.92 2.51
CA ALA A 46 -9.30 2.59 2.60
C ALA A 46 -10.66 2.40 1.87
N PRO A 47 -10.92 1.21 1.28
CA PRO A 47 -12.25 0.80 0.88
C PRO A 47 -13.13 0.50 2.11
N PRO A 48 -14.46 0.64 2.01
CA PRO A 48 -15.37 0.26 3.11
C PRO A 48 -15.40 -1.25 3.38
N LYS A 49 -15.02 -2.07 2.39
CA LYS A 49 -14.97 -3.53 2.50
C LYS A 49 -14.07 -4.15 1.42
N ILE A 50 -13.66 -5.39 1.67
CA ILE A 50 -12.93 -6.25 0.73
C ILE A 50 -13.84 -6.57 -0.46
N SER A 51 -13.27 -6.66 -1.67
CA SER A 51 -14.00 -7.07 -2.86
C SER A 51 -14.38 -8.56 -2.77
N SER A 52 -15.66 -8.87 -2.99
CA SER A 52 -16.15 -10.25 -3.09
C SER A 52 -15.83 -10.92 -4.43
N LYS A 53 -15.28 -10.17 -5.39
CA LYS A 53 -14.85 -10.67 -6.70
C LYS A 53 -13.36 -10.99 -6.65
N ASP A 54 -12.90 -11.82 -7.58
CA ASP A 54 -11.47 -12.01 -7.82
C ASP A 54 -10.77 -10.70 -8.20
N VAL A 55 -9.44 -10.69 -8.07
CA VAL A 55 -8.63 -9.54 -8.50
C VAL A 55 -8.79 -9.41 -10.02
N PRO A 56 -9.30 -8.27 -10.53
CA PRO A 56 -9.47 -8.08 -11.96
C PRO A 56 -8.10 -7.96 -12.66
N ALA A 57 -8.10 -8.03 -13.99
CA ALA A 57 -6.90 -7.76 -14.77
C ALA A 57 -6.39 -6.31 -14.54
N PRO A 58 -5.09 -6.03 -14.67
CA PRO A 58 -4.51 -4.71 -14.36
C PRO A 58 -5.18 -3.52 -15.06
N ASP A 59 -5.68 -3.69 -16.28
CA ASP A 59 -6.38 -2.67 -17.07
C ASP A 59 -7.81 -2.40 -16.59
N GLN A 60 -8.37 -3.30 -15.78
CA GLN A 60 -9.73 -3.22 -15.25
C GLN A 60 -9.77 -2.88 -13.75
N ASP A 61 -8.61 -2.87 -13.09
CA ASP A 61 -8.46 -2.65 -11.65
C ASP A 61 -8.36 -1.17 -11.29
N THR A 62 -9.28 -0.37 -11.82
CA THR A 62 -9.22 1.10 -11.80
C THR A 62 -9.04 1.70 -10.40
N LYS A 63 -9.63 1.09 -9.37
CA LYS A 63 -9.49 1.53 -7.98
C LYS A 63 -8.06 1.38 -7.45
N TYR A 64 -7.37 0.33 -7.86
CA TYR A 64 -6.03 0.00 -7.40
C TYR A 64 -4.98 0.17 -8.50
N GLN A 65 -5.29 0.98 -9.51
CA GLN A 65 -4.43 1.24 -10.67
C GLN A 65 -3.01 1.68 -10.27
N TYR A 66 -2.90 2.40 -9.16
CA TYR A 66 -1.63 2.86 -8.61
C TYR A 66 -0.64 1.74 -8.24
N LEU A 67 -1.13 0.54 -7.91
CA LEU A 67 -0.27 -0.63 -7.69
C LEU A 67 0.37 -1.11 -8.98
N TRP A 68 -0.37 -1.03 -10.09
CA TRP A 68 0.11 -1.44 -11.40
C TRP A 68 1.06 -0.38 -11.98
N ASN A 69 0.70 0.90 -11.86
CA ASN A 69 1.51 2.03 -12.30
C ASN A 69 2.87 2.05 -11.58
N CYS A 70 2.91 1.64 -10.30
CA CYS A 70 4.12 1.65 -9.49
C CYS A 70 4.74 0.26 -9.30
N LYS A 71 4.36 -0.76 -10.10
CA LYS A 71 4.73 -2.16 -9.87
C LYS A 71 6.25 -2.37 -9.74
N GLU A 72 7.04 -1.70 -10.58
CA GLU A 72 8.50 -1.81 -10.63
C GLU A 72 9.18 -1.48 -9.28
N TYR A 73 8.58 -0.57 -8.49
CA TYR A 73 9.11 -0.17 -7.18
C TYR A 73 8.96 -1.28 -6.14
N PHE A 74 8.01 -2.19 -6.33
CA PHE A 74 7.76 -3.31 -5.41
C PHE A 74 8.44 -4.61 -5.85
N GLU A 75 9.07 -4.69 -7.03
CA GLU A 75 9.65 -5.95 -7.53
C GLU A 75 10.83 -6.44 -6.69
N LYS A 76 11.65 -5.52 -6.16
CA LYS A 76 12.80 -5.83 -5.32
C LYS A 76 12.45 -6.04 -3.84
N ALA A 77 11.23 -5.69 -3.44
CA ALA A 77 10.80 -5.80 -2.06
C ALA A 77 10.61 -7.28 -1.70
N SER A 78 11.45 -7.77 -0.78
CA SER A 78 11.26 -9.06 -0.12
C SER A 78 10.17 -8.99 0.95
N ARG A 79 9.89 -7.77 1.42
CA ARG A 79 8.96 -7.51 2.52
C ARG A 79 8.12 -6.27 2.29
N ILE A 80 6.82 -6.43 2.45
CA ILE A 80 5.84 -5.35 2.43
C ILE A 80 5.07 -5.36 3.75
N ILE A 81 5.20 -4.29 4.53
CA ILE A 81 4.56 -4.09 5.83
C ILE A 81 3.33 -3.21 5.60
N LEU A 82 2.16 -3.80 5.83
CA LEU A 82 0.86 -3.15 5.72
C LEU A 82 0.50 -2.56 7.08
N ALA A 83 0.75 -1.26 7.22
CA ALA A 83 0.55 -0.44 8.41
C ALA A 83 -0.67 0.48 8.22
N THR A 84 -1.76 -0.08 7.70
CA THR A 84 -3.04 0.63 7.54
C THR A 84 -3.77 0.79 8.88
N ASP A 85 -4.84 1.56 8.89
CA ASP A 85 -5.62 1.82 10.10
C ASP A 85 -6.10 0.53 10.77
N GLY A 86 -6.14 0.55 12.11
CA GLY A 86 -6.53 -0.59 12.94
C GLY A 86 -8.03 -0.95 12.90
N ASP A 87 -8.81 -0.27 12.06
CA ASP A 87 -10.26 -0.36 11.97
C ASP A 87 -10.72 -1.25 10.80
N PRO A 88 -12.03 -1.50 10.62
CA PRO A 88 -12.51 -2.39 9.55
C PRO A 88 -12.15 -1.93 8.12
N PRO A 89 -12.26 -0.64 7.74
CA PRO A 89 -11.74 -0.14 6.46
C PRO A 89 -10.23 -0.38 6.27
N GLY A 90 -9.39 -0.02 7.24
CA GLY A 90 -7.95 -0.22 7.15
C GLY A 90 -7.57 -1.70 7.02
N GLN A 91 -8.30 -2.58 7.70
CA GLN A 91 -8.16 -4.04 7.53
C GLN A 91 -8.55 -4.51 6.11
N ALA A 92 -9.60 -3.93 5.54
CA ALA A 92 -10.01 -4.21 4.17
C ALA A 92 -8.98 -3.71 3.15
N LEU A 93 -8.39 -2.54 3.38
CA LEU A 93 -7.29 -2.02 2.57
C LEU A 93 -6.09 -2.97 2.57
N ALA A 94 -5.62 -3.36 3.76
CA ALA A 94 -4.49 -4.28 3.88
C ALA A 94 -4.74 -5.60 3.12
N GLU A 95 -5.95 -6.14 3.19
CA GLU A 95 -6.31 -7.34 2.45
C GLU A 95 -6.28 -7.13 0.93
N GLU A 96 -6.84 -6.03 0.42
CA GLU A 96 -6.85 -5.73 -1.01
C GLU A 96 -5.45 -5.45 -1.57
N LEU A 97 -4.58 -4.83 -0.77
CA LEU A 97 -3.16 -4.65 -1.08
C LEU A 97 -2.45 -6.01 -1.15
N ALA A 98 -2.62 -6.87 -0.14
CA ALA A 98 -1.98 -8.18 -0.09
C ALA A 98 -2.37 -9.09 -1.26
N ARG A 99 -3.64 -9.03 -1.69
CA ARG A 99 -4.14 -9.79 -2.85
C ARG A 99 -3.44 -9.43 -4.17
N ARG A 100 -2.95 -8.19 -4.30
CA ARG A 100 -2.33 -7.66 -5.53
C ARG A 100 -0.80 -7.66 -5.48
N LEU A 101 -0.25 -7.43 -4.29
CA LEU A 101 1.18 -7.35 -4.08
C LEU A 101 1.83 -8.72 -3.86
N GLY A 102 1.05 -9.77 -3.57
CA GLY A 102 1.55 -11.10 -3.20
C GLY A 102 1.52 -11.28 -1.68
N ARG A 103 0.62 -12.16 -1.22
CA ARG A 103 0.36 -12.34 0.23
C ARG A 103 1.56 -12.89 0.98
N GLU A 104 2.35 -13.72 0.32
CA GLU A 104 3.53 -14.41 0.87
C GLU A 104 4.61 -13.45 1.37
N ARG A 105 4.66 -12.22 0.84
CA ARG A 105 5.60 -11.17 1.24
C ARG A 105 4.96 -10.02 2.00
N CYS A 106 3.67 -10.12 2.31
CA CYS A 106 2.93 -9.09 3.05
C CYS A 106 2.82 -9.44 4.54
N TRP A 107 3.18 -8.49 5.39
CA TRP A 107 3.00 -8.55 6.84
C TRP A 107 2.09 -7.45 7.31
N ARG A 108 1.11 -7.78 8.15
CA ARG A 108 0.16 -6.79 8.69
C ARG A 108 0.59 -6.34 10.09
N VAL A 109 0.63 -5.02 10.30
CA VAL A 109 0.86 -4.46 11.64
C VAL A 109 -0.35 -4.73 12.53
N LYS A 110 -0.08 -5.07 13.79
CA LYS A 110 -1.10 -5.13 14.84
C LYS A 110 -0.85 -3.98 15.80
N TRP A 111 -1.68 -2.95 15.70
CA TRP A 111 -1.62 -1.79 16.58
C TRP A 111 -2.01 -2.13 18.03
N PRO A 112 -1.47 -1.41 19.02
CA PRO A 112 -1.92 -1.52 20.41
C PRO A 112 -3.40 -1.13 20.53
N LYS A 113 -4.03 -1.59 21.62
CA LYS A 113 -5.40 -1.21 21.97
C LYS A 113 -5.43 0.08 22.76
#